data_AF-A0A9E5D0B7-F1
#
_entry.id   AF-A0A9E5D0B7-F1
#
_cell.length_a   1.000
_cell.length_b   1.000
_cell.length_c   1.000
_cell.angle_alpha   90.00
_cell.angle_beta   90.00
_cell.angle_gamma   90.00
#
_symmetry.space_group_name_H-M   'P 1'
#
loop_
_entity.id
_entity.type
_entity.pdbx_description
1 polymer ?
#
loop_
_entity_poly.entity_id
_entity_poly.type
_entity_poly.pdbx_seq_one_letter_code
_entity_poly.pdbx_strand_id
1 'polypeptide(L)'
;MTRALHSRKKAILFFGLGMVLLLALACTSQSGTPEAPVQVVDRSAPQGGVAEASLSSAVRAGFPTQMQQGIWVSGRGEATAVPDLAILNLGVESFASTVAEARSDAAEAMGQVMKVVAGRNI
;
A
#
# COMPACT_ATOMS: atom_id res chain seq x y z
N MET A 1 -18.73 36.86 -37.96
CA MET A 1 -18.46 35.41 -37.73
C MET A 1 -17.88 35.10 -36.34
N THR A 2 -18.05 35.95 -35.32
CA THR A 2 -17.45 35.78 -33.98
C THR A 2 -18.40 35.19 -32.91
N ARG A 3 -19.71 35.13 -33.18
CA ARG A 3 -20.72 34.62 -32.24
C ARG A 3 -20.75 33.09 -32.10
N ALA A 4 -20.33 32.35 -33.13
CA ALA A 4 -20.36 30.88 -33.15
C ALA A 4 -19.28 30.24 -32.25
N LEU A 5 -18.13 30.91 -32.06
CA LEU A 5 -17.00 30.37 -31.29
C LEU A 5 -17.20 30.51 -29.77
N HIS A 6 -18.01 31.48 -29.33
CA HIS A 6 -18.25 31.76 -27.91
C HIS A 6 -19.29 30.81 -27.28
N SER A 7 -20.31 30.39 -28.04
CA SER A 7 -21.30 29.40 -27.57
C SER A 7 -20.67 28.03 -27.30
N ARG A 8 -19.73 27.59 -28.16
CA ARG A 8 -19.03 26.31 -28.01
C ARG A 8 -18.09 26.28 -26.81
N LYS A 9 -17.39 27.39 -26.53
CA LYS A 9 -16.55 27.52 -25.31
C LYS A 9 -17.40 27.48 -24.04
N LYS A 10 -18.57 28.15 -24.03
CA LYS A 10 -19.52 28.05 -22.91
C LYS A 10 -20.02 26.62 -22.75
N ALA A 11 -20.40 25.94 -23.83
CA ALA A 11 -20.84 24.55 -23.79
C ALA A 11 -19.76 23.60 -23.22
N ILE A 12 -18.50 23.76 -23.63
CA ILE A 12 -17.38 22.94 -23.11
C ILE A 12 -17.12 23.24 -21.62
N LEU A 13 -17.21 24.51 -21.20
CA LEU A 13 -16.99 24.91 -19.80
C LEU A 13 -18.13 24.42 -18.88
N PHE A 14 -19.39 24.49 -19.33
CA PHE A 14 -20.53 23.92 -18.60
C PHE A 14 -20.48 22.40 -18.52
N PHE A 15 -20.10 21.72 -19.61
CA PHE A 15 -19.99 20.25 -19.61
C PHE A 15 -18.82 19.77 -18.73
N GLY A 16 -17.70 20.49 -18.74
CA GLY A 16 -16.55 20.21 -17.87
C GLY A 16 -16.87 20.42 -16.38
N LEU A 17 -17.49 21.54 -16.02
CA LEU A 17 -17.92 21.79 -14.64
C LEU A 17 -18.96 20.75 -14.16
N GLY A 18 -19.90 20.40 -15.04
CA GLY A 18 -20.89 19.35 -14.78
C GLY A 18 -20.26 17.97 -14.56
N MET A 19 -19.29 17.58 -15.40
CA MET A 19 -18.59 16.30 -15.27
C MET A 19 -17.75 16.22 -13.99
N VAL A 20 -17.08 17.30 -13.59
CA VAL A 20 -16.32 17.36 -12.33
C VAL A 20 -17.25 17.26 -11.11
N LEU A 21 -18.41 17.91 -11.16
CA LEU A 21 -19.44 17.79 -10.11
C LEU A 21 -20.00 16.36 -10.02
N LEU A 22 -20.18 15.69 -11.17
CA LEU A 22 -20.66 14.31 -11.26
C LEU A 22 -19.61 13.32 -10.72
N LEU A 23 -18.31 13.55 -10.97
CA LEU A 23 -17.22 12.74 -10.38
C LEU A 23 -17.15 12.88 -8.86
N ALA A 24 -17.34 14.09 -8.32
CA ALA A 24 -17.31 14.31 -6.87
C ALA A 24 -18.43 13.57 -6.13
N LEU A 25 -19.61 13.45 -6.75
CA LEU A 25 -20.74 12.69 -6.21
C LEU A 25 -20.60 11.17 -6.37
N ALA A 26 -19.76 10.69 -7.30
CA ALA A 26 -19.55 9.26 -7.52
C ALA A 26 -18.63 8.60 -6.48
N CYS A 27 -17.89 9.39 -5.69
CA CYS A 27 -17.00 8.86 -4.65
C CYS A 27 -17.69 8.58 -3.31
N THR A 28 -18.99 8.86 -3.13
CA THR A 28 -19.71 8.44 -1.92
C THR A 28 -20.33 7.05 -2.04
N SER A 29 -19.50 6.04 -2.36
CA SER A 29 -19.83 4.65 -2.11
C SER A 29 -19.33 4.24 -0.73
N GLN A 30 -20.27 4.21 0.22
CA GLN A 30 -20.09 3.58 1.54
C GLN A 30 -19.96 2.05 1.34
N SER A 31 -18.74 1.55 1.14
CA SER A 31 -18.42 0.13 1.32
C SER A 31 -17.77 -0.05 2.69
N GLY A 32 -18.59 -0.35 3.69
CA GLY A 32 -18.15 -0.63 5.06
C GLY A 32 -19.24 -1.40 5.81
N THR A 33 -19.40 -2.68 5.49
CA THR A 33 -20.09 -3.62 6.38
C THR A 33 -19.10 -4.06 7.47
N PRO A 34 -19.44 -3.96 8.77
CA PRO A 34 -18.60 -4.50 9.82
C PRO A 34 -18.58 -6.03 9.72
N GLU A 35 -17.43 -6.59 9.37
CA GLU A 35 -17.19 -8.03 9.44
C GLU A 35 -17.14 -8.46 10.91
N ALA A 36 -18.25 -9.02 11.39
CA ALA A 36 -18.21 -9.90 12.55
C ALA A 36 -17.46 -11.19 12.18
N PRO A 37 -16.69 -11.80 13.10
CA PRO A 37 -15.92 -13.01 12.78
C PRO A 37 -16.85 -14.19 12.48
N VAL A 38 -16.78 -14.71 11.26
CA VAL A 38 -17.44 -15.94 10.84
C VAL A 38 -16.73 -17.13 11.49
N GLN A 39 -17.39 -17.75 12.48
CA GLN A 39 -16.99 -19.04 13.03
C GLN A 39 -17.38 -20.14 12.04
N VAL A 40 -16.40 -20.70 11.34
CA VAL A 40 -16.62 -21.87 10.47
C VAL A 40 -16.67 -23.12 11.35
N VAL A 41 -17.88 -23.55 11.72
CA VAL A 41 -18.15 -24.88 12.27
C VAL A 41 -18.55 -25.78 11.10
N ASP A 42 -17.62 -26.61 10.63
CA ASP A 42 -17.92 -27.68 9.69
C ASP A 42 -18.66 -28.80 10.44
N ARG A 43 -19.98 -28.83 10.24
CA ARG A 43 -20.89 -29.88 10.71
C ARG A 43 -21.13 -30.84 9.56
N SER A 44 -20.31 -31.88 9.48
CA SER A 44 -20.64 -33.09 8.73
C SER A 44 -20.87 -34.24 9.74
N ALA A 45 -22.13 -34.42 10.12
CA ALA A 45 -22.59 -35.61 10.83
C ALA A 45 -22.88 -36.74 9.83
N PRO A 46 -22.68 -38.00 10.23
CA PRO A 46 -23.78 -38.94 10.14
C PRO A 46 -24.10 -39.59 11.49
N GLN A 47 -25.37 -39.96 11.59
CA GLN A 47 -26.11 -40.39 12.77
C GLN A 47 -25.69 -41.77 13.28
N GLY A 48 -25.79 -42.00 14.60
CA GLY A 48 -25.92 -43.36 15.15
C GLY A 48 -25.50 -43.54 16.60
N GLY A 49 -26.48 -43.75 17.48
CA GLY A 49 -26.38 -44.76 18.56
C GLY A 49 -25.73 -44.35 19.88
N VAL A 50 -26.48 -44.56 20.95
CA VAL A 50 -26.17 -44.37 22.37
C VAL A 50 -25.05 -45.27 22.90
N ALA A 51 -24.34 -44.76 23.93
CA ALA A 51 -23.64 -45.42 25.05
C ALA A 51 -22.68 -46.60 24.70
N GLU A 52 -21.49 -46.74 25.26
CA GLU A 52 -21.22 -46.89 26.68
C GLU A 52 -19.72 -46.68 26.93
N ALA A 53 -19.40 -46.26 28.16
CA ALA A 53 -18.04 -46.19 28.65
C ALA A 53 -17.34 -47.56 28.49
N SER A 54 -16.20 -47.57 27.83
CA SER A 54 -15.24 -48.65 27.98
C SER A 54 -13.92 -48.09 28.47
N LEU A 55 -13.61 -48.49 29.70
CA LEU A 55 -12.40 -48.21 30.43
C LEU A 55 -11.17 -48.47 29.56
N SER A 56 -10.54 -47.41 29.12
CA SER A 56 -9.11 -47.39 28.86
C SER A 56 -8.45 -46.52 29.92
N SER A 57 -8.53 -47.00 31.17
CA SER A 57 -7.56 -46.71 32.24
C SER A 57 -6.15 -47.21 31.92
N ALA A 58 -5.87 -47.55 30.66
CA ALA A 58 -4.54 -47.82 30.15
C ALA A 58 -3.77 -46.51 30.05
N VAL A 59 -2.98 -46.25 31.10
CA VAL A 59 -1.77 -45.45 31.03
C VAL A 59 -2.01 -43.95 30.79
N ARG A 60 -2.70 -43.31 31.74
CA ARG A 60 -2.56 -41.87 31.99
C ARG A 60 -1.59 -41.57 33.14
N ALA A 61 -0.61 -42.44 33.35
CA ALA A 61 0.45 -42.25 34.34
C ALA A 61 1.81 -42.45 33.69
N GLY A 62 2.48 -41.34 33.43
CA GLY A 62 3.94 -41.30 33.42
C GLY A 62 4.64 -41.50 32.08
N PHE A 63 4.16 -40.89 30.99
CA PHE A 63 5.14 -40.39 30.02
C PHE A 63 5.70 -39.11 30.63
N PRO A 64 7.00 -39.00 30.92
CA PRO A 64 7.58 -37.72 31.28
C PRO A 64 7.32 -36.81 30.10
N THR A 65 6.32 -35.92 30.26
CA THR A 65 6.14 -34.75 29.44
C THR A 65 7.53 -34.16 29.33
N GLN A 66 8.12 -34.18 28.13
CA GLN A 66 9.50 -33.81 27.90
C GLN A 66 9.76 -32.53 28.70
N MET A 67 10.43 -32.69 29.85
CA MET A 67 10.73 -31.57 30.71
C MET A 67 11.66 -30.76 29.85
N GLN A 68 11.21 -29.60 29.37
CA GLN A 68 12.05 -28.69 28.60
C GLN A 68 13.19 -28.26 29.53
N GLN A 69 14.24 -29.08 29.58
CA GLN A 69 15.43 -28.89 30.38
C GLN A 69 16.39 -28.07 29.53
N GLY A 70 16.42 -26.78 29.83
CA GLY A 70 17.30 -25.81 29.18
C GLY A 70 17.21 -24.46 29.87
N ILE A 71 18.29 -23.69 29.80
CA ILE A 71 18.33 -22.32 30.30
C ILE A 71 17.84 -21.43 29.15
N TRP A 72 16.67 -20.81 29.34
CA TRP A 72 16.13 -19.85 28.40
C TRP A 72 16.68 -18.47 28.72
N VAL A 73 17.57 -17.97 27.85
CA VAL A 73 18.09 -16.61 27.94
C VAL A 73 17.38 -15.77 26.89
N SER A 74 16.71 -14.72 27.33
CA SER A 74 16.23 -13.67 26.43
C SER A 74 17.11 -12.45 26.59
N GLY A 75 17.63 -11.95 25.48
CA GLY A 75 18.40 -10.71 25.41
C GLY A 75 17.71 -9.76 24.46
N ARG A 76 17.60 -8.49 24.84
CA ARG A 76 17.14 -7.42 23.96
C ARG A 76 18.35 -6.54 23.64
N GLY A 77 18.72 -6.49 22.37
CA GLY A 77 19.75 -5.58 21.89
C GLY A 77 19.09 -4.30 21.39
N GLU A 78 19.59 -3.16 21.84
CA GLU A 78 19.22 -1.85 21.28
C GLU A 78 20.46 -1.25 20.63
N ALA A 79 20.30 -0.73 19.41
CA ALA A 79 21.34 -0.03 18.68
C ALA A 79 20.82 1.35 18.32
N THR A 80 21.60 2.38 18.63
CA THR A 80 21.33 3.76 18.24
C THR A 80 22.47 4.24 17.36
N ALA A 81 22.14 4.90 16.26
CA ALA A 81 23.10 5.48 15.34
C ALA A 81 22.59 6.84 14.88
N VAL A 82 23.51 7.79 14.75
CA VAL A 82 23.23 9.07 14.09
C VAL A 82 23.35 8.84 12.59
N PRO A 83 22.33 9.10 11.77
CA PRO A 83 22.44 8.93 10.33
C PRO A 83 23.40 9.96 9.74
N ASP A 84 24.38 9.49 8.97
CA ASP A 84 25.45 10.26 8.33
C ASP A 84 25.33 10.31 6.79
N LEU A 85 24.28 9.69 6.26
CA LEU A 85 24.01 9.62 4.81
C LEU A 85 22.59 10.11 4.50
N ALA A 86 22.45 10.79 3.37
CA ALA A 86 21.18 11.23 2.82
C ALA A 86 21.09 10.88 1.34
N ILE A 87 19.90 10.49 0.88
CA ILE A 87 19.61 10.28 -0.54
C ILE A 87 18.89 11.52 -1.05
N LEU A 88 19.48 12.19 -2.04
CA LEU A 88 18.92 13.38 -2.66
C LEU A 88 18.42 13.05 -4.07
N ASN A 89 17.10 13.13 -4.26
CA ASN A 89 16.47 12.91 -5.56
C ASN A 89 16.27 14.25 -6.28
N LEU A 90 16.98 14.46 -7.38
CA LEU A 90 16.88 15.66 -8.22
C LEU A 90 16.42 15.28 -9.62
N GLY A 91 15.56 16.11 -10.20
CA GLY A 91 15.10 15.99 -11.57
C GLY A 91 14.93 17.37 -12.18
N VAL A 92 14.89 17.41 -13.51
CA VAL A 92 14.60 18.61 -14.29
C VAL A 92 13.43 18.33 -15.23
N GLU A 93 12.57 19.31 -15.38
CA GLU A 93 11.43 19.28 -16.29
C GLU A 93 11.54 20.47 -17.24
N SER A 94 11.27 20.25 -18.52
CA SER A 94 11.29 21.29 -19.53
C SER A 94 10.11 21.13 -20.49
N PHE A 95 9.64 22.26 -21.02
CA PHE A 95 8.51 22.31 -21.94
C PHE A 95 8.93 23.00 -23.23
N ALA A 96 8.63 22.37 -24.36
CA ALA A 96 8.86 22.92 -25.69
C ALA A 96 7.73 22.52 -26.64
N SER A 97 7.73 23.12 -27.84
CA SER A 97 6.72 22.87 -28.88
C SER A 97 6.76 21.45 -29.44
N THR A 98 7.93 20.80 -29.36
CA THR A 98 8.14 19.43 -29.78
C THR A 98 8.75 18.61 -28.64
N VAL A 99 8.49 17.30 -28.65
CA VAL A 99 9.09 16.38 -27.69
C VAL A 99 10.62 16.33 -27.85
N ALA A 100 11.13 16.48 -29.07
CA ALA A 100 12.56 16.46 -29.34
C ALA A 100 13.28 17.65 -28.66
N GLU A 101 12.73 18.86 -28.79
CA GLU A 101 13.27 20.06 -28.12
C GLU A 101 13.17 19.93 -26.60
N ALA A 102 12.00 19.55 -26.06
CA ALA A 102 11.83 19.42 -24.60
C ALA A 102 12.82 18.42 -23.98
N ARG A 103 13.14 17.33 -24.71
CA ARG A 103 14.15 16.36 -24.25
C ARG A 103 15.57 16.93 -24.34
N SER A 104 15.88 17.70 -25.38
CA SER A 104 17.17 18.37 -25.54
C SER A 104 17.38 19.39 -24.42
N ASP A 105 16.40 20.24 -24.17
CA ASP A 105 16.45 21.29 -23.14
C ASP A 105 16.55 20.69 -21.74
N ALA A 106 15.81 19.62 -21.47
CA ALA A 106 15.92 18.88 -20.20
C ALA A 106 17.31 18.26 -20.02
N ALA A 107 17.90 17.70 -21.08
CA ALA A 107 19.25 17.12 -21.01
C ALA A 107 20.31 18.20 -20.72
N GLU A 108 20.20 19.37 -21.36
CA GLU A 108 21.08 20.49 -21.11
C GLU A 108 20.95 21.02 -19.67
N ALA A 109 19.71 21.24 -19.22
CA ALA A 109 19.43 21.69 -17.85
C ALA A 109 19.98 20.71 -16.82
N MET A 110 19.80 19.40 -17.02
CA MET A 110 20.36 18.38 -16.12
C MET A 110 21.90 18.45 -16.10
N GLY A 111 22.53 18.66 -17.26
CA GLY A 111 23.98 18.85 -17.36
C GLY A 111 24.47 20.06 -16.56
N GLN A 112 23.70 21.15 -16.52
CA GLN A 112 24.01 22.32 -15.69
C GLN A 112 23.85 22.02 -14.19
N VAL A 113 22.77 21.34 -13.79
CA VAL A 113 22.56 20.90 -12.40
C VAL A 113 23.73 20.03 -11.94
N MET A 114 24.16 19.05 -12.74
CA MET A 114 25.27 18.18 -12.39
C MET A 114 26.59 18.93 -12.23
N LYS A 115 26.85 19.96 -13.05
CA LYS A 115 28.04 20.82 -12.87
C LYS A 115 28.02 21.55 -11.52
N VAL A 116 26.86 22.03 -11.11
CA VAL A 116 26.69 22.74 -9.84
C VAL A 116 26.83 21.78 -8.64
N VAL A 117 26.25 20.59 -8.73
CA VAL A 117 26.32 19.55 -7.70
C VAL A 117 27.78 19.09 -7.53
N ALA A 118 28.45 18.71 -8.62
CA ALA A 118 29.86 18.32 -8.59
C ALA A 118 30.78 19.46 -8.10
N GLY A 119 30.49 20.72 -8.49
CA GLY A 119 31.24 21.89 -8.04
C GLY A 119 31.09 22.18 -6.54
N ARG A 120 30.01 21.71 -5.91
CA ARG A 120 29.76 21.82 -4.47
C ARG A 120 30.36 20.67 -3.66
N ASN A 121 31.09 19.75 -4.30
CA ASN A 121 31.68 18.58 -3.67
C ASN A 121 30.64 17.68 -2.96
N ILE A 122 29.45 17.61 -3.54
CA ILE A 122 28.36 16.72 -3.13
C ILE A 122 27.98 15.78 -4.27
#